data_AF-A0A519GGC2-F1
#
_entry.id   AF-A0A519GGC2-F1
#
_cell.length_a   1.000
_cell.length_b   1.000
_cell.length_c   1.000
_cell.angle_alpha   90.00
_cell.angle_beta   90.00
_cell.angle_gamma   90.00
#
_symmetry.space_group_name_H-M   'P 1'
#
loop_
_entity.id
_entity.type
_entity.pdbx_description
1 polymer ?
#
loop_
_entity_poly.entity_id
_entity_poly.type
_entity_poly.pdbx_seq_one_letter_code
_entity_poly.pdbx_strand_id
1 'polypeptide(L)'
;MDFKKLTRNPFVYVLLIGVLLLIGMSLISGLTGAKRITTQEGLGLLDGDTVSKVVMTDGDQRVDMTLSKAFQGSTNVQFYY
;
A
#
# COMPACT_ATOMS: atom_id res chain seq x y z
N MET A 1 14.58 -14.07 32.85
CA MET A 1 15.51 -14.48 31.78
C MET A 1 16.59 -13.42 31.68
N ASP A 2 17.85 -13.83 31.52
CA ASP A 2 19.00 -12.93 31.53
C ASP A 2 19.11 -12.21 30.18
N PHE A 3 18.50 -11.03 30.08
CA PHE A 3 18.41 -10.23 28.84
C PHE A 3 19.77 -10.02 28.16
N LYS A 4 20.86 -9.97 28.95
CA LYS A 4 22.24 -9.84 28.47
C LYS A 4 22.72 -11.02 27.62
N LYS A 5 22.18 -12.23 27.84
CA LYS A 5 22.55 -13.42 27.06
C LYS A 5 21.76 -13.51 25.75
N LEU A 6 20.53 -13.02 25.73
CA LEU A 6 19.69 -12.99 24.54
C LEU A 6 20.23 -12.00 23.50
N THR A 7 20.59 -10.78 23.92
CA THR A 7 21.03 -9.72 23.00
C THR A 7 22.42 -9.93 22.41
N ARG A 8 23.26 -10.80 22.99
CA ARG A 8 24.59 -11.16 22.44
C ARG A 8 24.55 -12.29 21.41
N ASN A 9 23.39 -12.88 21.14
CA ASN A 9 23.28 -13.96 20.18
C ASN A 9 23.27 -13.39 18.74
N PRO A 10 24.19 -13.80 17.86
CA PRO A 10 24.23 -13.34 16.46
C PRO A 10 22.90 -13.54 15.71
N PHE A 11 22.11 -14.56 16.05
CA PHE A 11 20.80 -14.78 15.45
C PHE A 11 19.80 -13.64 15.72
N VAL A 12 19.91 -12.95 16.86
CA VAL A 12 19.03 -11.82 17.18
C VAL A 12 19.27 -10.65 16.24
N TYR A 13 20.54 -10.39 15.87
CA TYR A 13 20.87 -9.35 14.92
C TYR A 13 20.40 -9.68 13.49
N VAL A 14 20.56 -10.94 13.06
CA VAL A 14 20.06 -11.39 11.76
C VAL A 14 18.54 -11.25 11.67
N LEU A 15 17.81 -11.65 12.72
CA LEU A 15 16.37 -11.48 12.80
C LEU A 15 15.97 -10.00 12.77
N LEU A 16 16.65 -9.15 13.56
CA LEU A 16 16.40 -7.72 13.61
C LEU A 16 16.58 -7.07 12.24
N ILE A 17 17.68 -7.38 11.54
CA ILE A 17 17.94 -6.89 10.18
C ILE A 17 16.86 -7.38 9.22
N GLY A 18 16.46 -8.65 9.30
CA GLY A 18 15.36 -9.19 8.50
C GLY A 18 14.05 -8.43 8.70
N VAL A 19 13.67 -8.16 9.96
CA VAL A 19 12.47 -7.37 10.28
C VAL A 19 12.60 -5.93 9.74
N LEU A 20 13.75 -5.29 9.91
CA LEU A 20 13.99 -3.94 9.39
C LEU A 20 13.91 -3.88 7.86
N LEU A 21 14.41 -4.91 7.15
CA LEU A 21 14.30 -5.00 5.69
C LEU A 21 12.84 -5.16 5.24
N LEU A 22 12.04 -5.98 5.92
CA LEU A 22 10.62 -6.15 5.61
C LEU A 22 9.83 -4.84 5.81
N ILE A 23 10.13 -4.11 6.88
CA ILE A 23 9.56 -2.78 7.13
C ILE A 23 10.00 -1.81 6.02
N GLY A 24 11.29 -1.77 5.68
CA GLY A 24 11.83 -0.93 4.62
C GLY A 24 11.17 -1.18 3.26
N MET A 25 11.01 -2.45 2.86
CA MET A 25 10.30 -2.81 1.62
C MET A 25 8.83 -2.37 1.65
N SER A 26 8.14 -2.55 2.77
CA SER A 26 6.73 -2.16 2.92
C SER A 26 6.54 -0.64 2.76
N LEU A 27 7.49 0.17 3.27
CA LEU A 27 7.48 1.62 3.10
C LEU A 27 7.69 2.01 1.62
N ILE A 28 8.61 1.35 0.92
CA ILE A 28 8.88 1.62 -0.51
C ILE A 28 7.66 1.31 -1.38
N SER A 29 6.94 0.22 -1.11
CA SER A 29 5.71 -0.13 -1.84
C SER A 29 4.60 0.92 -1.69
N GLY A 30 4.62 1.74 -0.63
CA GLY A 30 3.71 2.87 -0.45
C GLY A 30 4.15 4.16 -1.17
N LEU A 31 5.40 4.24 -1.67
CA LEU A 31 5.93 5.42 -2.36
C LEU A 31 5.47 5.52 -3.83
N THR A 32 5.06 4.40 -4.43
CA THR A 32 4.42 4.44 -5.74
C THR A 32 3.02 5.02 -5.56
N GLY A 33 2.85 6.30 -5.90
CA GLY A 33 1.56 7.01 -5.83
C GLY A 33 0.46 6.28 -6.62
N ALA A 34 -0.79 6.58 -6.29
CA ALA A 34 -1.93 5.96 -6.95
C ALA A 34 -1.90 6.22 -8.45
N LYS A 35 -2.19 5.19 -9.24
CA LYS A 35 -2.23 5.29 -10.69
C LYS A 35 -3.43 6.15 -11.11
N ARG A 36 -3.16 7.23 -11.83
CA ARG A 36 -4.24 8.05 -12.39
C ARG A 36 -4.95 7.31 -13.53
N ILE A 37 -6.27 7.24 -13.43
CA ILE A 37 -7.18 6.69 -14.44
C ILE A 37 -8.22 7.74 -14.82
N THR A 38 -8.96 7.49 -15.89
CA THR A 38 -10.06 8.39 -16.28
C THR A 38 -11.25 8.25 -15.32
N THR A 39 -12.08 9.28 -15.23
CA THR A 39 -13.33 9.24 -14.45
C THR A 39 -14.24 8.11 -14.91
N GLN A 40 -14.33 7.85 -16.22
CA GLN A 40 -15.13 6.76 -16.78
C GLN A 40 -14.64 5.38 -16.31
N GLU A 41 -13.32 5.14 -16.32
CA GLU A 41 -12.74 3.91 -15.78
C GLU A 41 -12.97 3.80 -14.27
N GLY A 42 -12.84 4.92 -13.54
CA GLY A 42 -13.10 4.98 -12.11
C GLY A 42 -14.53 4.59 -11.74
N LEU A 43 -15.51 5.18 -12.43
CA LEU A 43 -16.92 4.83 -12.28
C LEU A 43 -17.18 3.36 -12.68
N GLY A 44 -16.57 2.88 -13.76
CA GLY A 44 -16.69 1.47 -14.16
C GLY A 44 -16.12 0.49 -13.14
N LEU A 45 -15.05 0.86 -12.41
CA LEU A 45 -14.52 0.06 -11.32
C LEU A 45 -15.43 0.08 -10.08
N LEU A 46 -16.06 1.22 -9.78
CA LEU A 46 -17.02 1.36 -8.68
C LEU A 46 -18.30 0.54 -8.89
N ASP A 47 -18.74 0.37 -10.13
CA ASP A 47 -19.85 -0.53 -10.48
C ASP A 47 -19.48 -2.02 -10.35
N GLY A 48 -18.19 -2.34 -10.24
CA GLY A 48 -17.69 -3.71 -10.07
C GLY A 48 -17.58 -4.16 -8.62
N ASP A 49 -16.91 -5.30 -8.41
CA ASP A 49 -16.70 -5.93 -7.10
C ASP A 49 -15.25 -5.84 -6.60
N THR A 50 -14.37 -5.19 -7.37
CA THR A 50 -12.94 -5.19 -7.10
C THR A 50 -12.49 -4.09 -6.14
N VAL A 51 -13.31 -3.05 -5.92
CA VAL A 51 -12.96 -1.93 -5.03
C VAL A 51 -13.11 -2.36 -3.56
N SER A 52 -12.01 -2.29 -2.81
CA SER A 52 -11.97 -2.65 -1.38
C SER A 52 -11.98 -1.44 -0.45
N LYS A 53 -11.57 -0.27 -0.95
CA LYS A 53 -11.56 0.99 -0.19
C LYS A 53 -11.70 2.17 -1.14
N VAL A 54 -12.43 3.20 -0.70
CA VAL A 54 -12.56 4.48 -1.38
C VAL A 54 -12.26 5.60 -0.40
N VAL A 55 -11.50 6.60 -0.84
CA VAL A 55 -11.22 7.84 -0.10
C VAL A 55 -11.49 9.02 -1.03
N MET A 56 -12.35 9.93 -0.60
CA MET A 56 -12.65 11.17 -1.31
C MET A 56 -11.86 12.31 -0.69
N THR A 57 -11.20 13.12 -1.51
CA THR A 57 -10.49 14.33 -1.09
C THR A 57 -11.18 15.54 -1.71
N ASP A 58 -12.12 16.15 -0.98
CA ASP A 58 -13.01 17.20 -1.49
C ASP A 58 -12.27 18.44 -2.01
N GLY A 59 -11.17 18.83 -1.36
CA GLY A 59 -10.39 20.01 -1.76
C GLY A 59 -9.68 19.87 -3.12
N ASP A 60 -9.50 18.65 -3.60
CA ASP A 60 -8.84 18.33 -4.87
C ASP A 60 -9.80 17.61 -5.84
N GLN A 61 -11.08 17.48 -5.47
CA GLN A 61 -12.10 16.70 -6.17
C GLN A 61 -11.58 15.34 -6.67
N ARG A 62 -10.90 14.63 -5.78
CA ARG A 62 -10.18 13.39 -6.10
C ARG A 62 -10.78 12.20 -5.39
N VAL A 63 -10.89 11.10 -6.12
CA VAL A 63 -11.25 9.78 -5.59
C VAL A 63 -10.03 8.88 -5.66
N ASP A 64 -9.57 8.42 -4.50
CA ASP A 64 -8.51 7.42 -4.37
C ASP A 64 -9.16 6.07 -4.03
N MET A 65 -8.83 5.02 -4.78
CA MET A 65 -9.38 3.68 -4.60
C MET A 65 -8.28 2.63 -4.42
N THR A 66 -8.52 1.70 -3.49
CA THR A 66 -7.76 0.45 -3.38
C THR A 66 -8.58 -0.68 -3.98
N LEU A 67 -7.93 -1.51 -4.80
CA LEU A 67 -8.53 -2.62 -5.52
C LEU A 67 -7.99 -3.95 -4.99
N SER A 68 -8.84 -4.96 -4.92
CA SER A 68 -8.48 -6.36 -4.63
C SER A 68 -7.77 -7.04 -5.80
N LYS A 69 -7.96 -6.53 -7.03
CA LYS A 69 -7.30 -6.99 -8.25
C LYS A 69 -6.69 -5.79 -8.96
N ALA A 70 -5.48 -5.95 -9.50
CA ALA A 70 -4.79 -4.86 -10.17
C ALA A 70 -5.52 -4.44 -11.45
N PHE A 71 -5.72 -3.13 -11.62
CA PHE A 71 -6.20 -2.52 -12.85
C PHE A 71 -5.04 -1.78 -13.52
N GLN A 72 -4.76 -2.14 -14.77
CA GLN A 72 -3.62 -1.64 -15.54
C GLN A 72 -2.28 -1.65 -14.75
N GLY A 73 -2.03 -2.73 -14.01
CA GLY A 73 -0.79 -2.92 -13.25
C GLY A 73 -0.73 -2.25 -11.88
N SER A 74 -1.83 -1.63 -11.40
CA SER A 74 -1.88 -1.05 -10.06
C SER A 74 -3.12 -1.49 -9.28
N THR A 75 -2.96 -1.77 -7.98
CA THR A 75 -4.08 -1.93 -7.04
C THR A 75 -4.46 -0.62 -6.36
N ASN A 76 -3.67 0.44 -6.50
CA ASN A 76 -4.03 1.78 -6.03
C ASN A 76 -4.25 2.67 -7.24
N VAL A 77 -5.48 3.16 -7.42
CA VAL A 77 -5.87 4.00 -8.55
C VAL A 77 -6.54 5.28 -8.06
N GLN A 78 -6.52 6.33 -8.88
CA GLN A 78 -7.18 7.58 -8.57
C GLN A 78 -7.81 8.22 -9.81
N PHE A 79 -8.93 8.91 -9.64
CA PHE A 79 -9.55 9.75 -10.68
C PHE A 79 -10.07 11.06 -10.07
N TYR A 80 -10.38 12.03 -10.94
CA TYR A 80 -10.90 13.34 -10.57
C TYR A 80 -12.33 13.51 -11.08
N TYR A 81 -13.15 14.29 -10.40
CA TYR A 81 -14.56 14.53 -10.73
C TYR A 81 -14.96 16.00 -10.65
#